data_AF-A0A937BL13-F1
#
_entry.id   AF-A0A937BL13-F1
#
_cell.length_a   1.000
_cell.length_b   1.000
_cell.length_c   1.000
_cell.angle_alpha   90.00
_cell.angle_beta   90.00
_cell.angle_gamma   90.00
#
_symmetry.space_group_name_H-M   'P 1'
#
loop_
_entity.id
_entity.type
_entity.pdbx_description
1 polymer ?
#
loop_
_entity_poly.entity_id
_entity_poly.type
_entity_poly.pdbx_seq_one_letter_code
_entity_poly.pdbx_strand_id
1 'polypeptide(L)'
;MKKWILVALALTPMASFAGKNHPMGGCGLLYMAGLRENKPGPQIVASIFNASMGTQTFGITSGTSGCTEEGLVALSVETEVYAAANFKDLQREIVAGGGEFLVGFADLLGVRAEKRPELFQVLQEKYTSLFPSADSGSLEMLNALRQELAQRPDLLA
;
A
#
# COMPACT_ATOMS: atom_id res chain seq x y z
N MET A 1 55.40 -5.85 -8.27
CA MET A 1 54.43 -6.84 -8.80
C MET A 1 53.58 -7.30 -7.62
N LYS A 2 52.25 -7.32 -7.56
CA LYS A 2 51.11 -7.11 -8.46
C LYS A 2 49.97 -6.68 -7.50
N LYS A 3 49.52 -5.43 -7.57
CA LYS A 3 48.45 -4.90 -6.70
C LYS A 3 47.12 -5.39 -7.25
N TRP A 4 46.57 -6.46 -6.68
CA TRP A 4 45.19 -6.89 -6.95
C TRP A 4 44.27 -6.06 -6.06
N ILE A 5 43.74 -4.97 -6.61
CA ILE A 5 42.61 -4.26 -5.98
C ILE A 5 41.37 -5.09 -6.29
N LEU A 6 41.01 -6.01 -5.39
CA LEU A 6 39.67 -6.57 -5.37
C LEU A 6 38.74 -5.46 -4.87
N VAL A 7 38.11 -4.74 -5.80
CA VAL A 7 36.91 -3.97 -5.50
C VAL A 7 35.84 -5.02 -5.22
N ALA A 8 35.76 -5.45 -3.96
CA ALA A 8 34.59 -6.14 -3.46
C ALA A 8 33.46 -5.10 -3.49
N LEU A 9 32.67 -5.12 -4.57
CA LEU A 9 31.35 -4.51 -4.57
C LEU A 9 30.56 -5.26 -3.50
N ALA A 10 30.62 -4.75 -2.27
CA ALA A 10 29.84 -5.26 -1.18
C ALA A 10 28.37 -5.03 -1.56
N LEU A 11 27.74 -6.06 -2.15
CA LEU A 11 26.31 -6.28 -1.98
C LEU A 11 26.14 -6.59 -0.49
N THR A 12 26.15 -5.54 0.34
CA THR A 12 25.51 -5.63 1.64
C THR A 12 24.05 -5.96 1.35
N PRO A 13 23.51 -7.06 1.88
CA PRO A 13 22.07 -7.19 1.93
C PRO A 13 21.62 -6.01 2.78
N MET A 14 21.04 -4.99 2.16
CA MET A 14 20.23 -4.04 2.90
C MET A 14 19.14 -4.89 3.52
N ALA A 15 19.28 -5.18 4.82
CA ALA A 15 18.19 -5.75 5.59
C ALA A 15 17.08 -4.70 5.54
N SER A 16 16.15 -4.87 4.61
CA SER A 16 14.90 -4.14 4.63
C SER A 16 14.27 -4.46 5.97
N PHE A 17 14.11 -3.44 6.81
CA PHE A 17 13.33 -3.55 8.03
C PHE A 17 11.89 -3.88 7.60
N ALA A 18 11.58 -5.17 7.52
CA ALA A 18 10.22 -5.64 7.45
C ALA A 18 9.62 -5.30 8.82
N GLY A 19 8.73 -4.33 8.82
CA GLY A 19 7.86 -4.10 9.94
C GLY A 19 7.04 -5.37 10.25
N LYS A 20 6.41 -5.39 11.42
CA LYS A 20 5.90 -6.60 12.10
C LYS A 20 4.91 -7.46 11.30
N ASN A 21 4.42 -7.01 10.14
CA ASN A 21 3.36 -7.67 9.38
C ASN A 21 3.77 -8.31 8.03
N HIS A 22 5.05 -8.25 7.62
CA HIS A 22 5.49 -8.83 6.34
C HIS A 22 6.33 -10.11 6.49
N PRO A 23 6.14 -11.13 5.62
CA PRO A 23 6.99 -12.32 5.62
C PRO A 23 8.43 -11.96 5.26
N MET A 24 9.40 -12.82 5.61
CA MET A 24 10.83 -12.56 5.34
C MET A 24 11.17 -12.40 3.85
N GLY A 25 10.31 -12.92 2.95
CA GLY A 25 10.42 -12.70 1.51
C GLY A 25 10.06 -11.27 1.05
N GLY A 26 9.56 -10.43 1.97
CA GLY A 26 9.13 -9.06 1.74
C GLY A 26 7.72 -8.94 1.18
N CYS A 27 7.42 -7.74 0.71
CA CYS A 27 6.23 -7.37 -0.05
C CYS A 27 6.51 -7.46 -1.57
N GLY A 28 5.51 -7.21 -2.41
CA GLY A 28 5.65 -7.25 -3.87
C GLY A 28 4.60 -8.12 -4.57
N LEU A 29 4.80 -8.36 -5.87
CA LEU A 29 3.79 -9.01 -6.71
C LEU A 29 3.38 -10.42 -6.23
N LEU A 30 4.33 -11.23 -5.75
CA LEU A 30 3.98 -12.56 -5.24
C LEU A 30 3.28 -12.50 -3.87
N TYR A 31 3.62 -11.52 -3.03
CA TYR A 31 2.90 -11.26 -1.78
C TYR A 31 1.43 -10.89 -2.05
N MET A 32 1.21 -10.06 -3.07
CA MET A 32 -0.11 -9.73 -3.61
C MET A 32 -0.85 -10.95 -4.15
N ALA A 33 -0.14 -11.82 -4.86
CA ALA A 33 -0.67 -13.07 -5.42
C ALA A 33 -0.94 -14.16 -4.37
N GLY A 34 -0.74 -13.87 -3.07
CA GLY A 34 -1.08 -14.77 -1.97
C GLY A 34 0.07 -15.61 -1.43
N LEU A 35 1.31 -15.44 -1.93
CA LEU A 35 2.50 -16.07 -1.34
C LEU A 35 2.93 -15.34 -0.06
N ARG A 36 2.09 -15.47 0.99
CA ARG A 36 2.29 -14.84 2.31
C ARG A 36 2.75 -15.83 3.38
N GLU A 37 2.90 -17.10 3.03
CA GLU A 37 3.28 -18.15 3.97
C GLU A 37 4.68 -17.94 4.53
N ASN A 38 4.82 -18.01 5.85
CA ASN A 38 6.11 -17.95 6.54
C ASN A 38 6.84 -19.31 6.54
N LYS A 39 6.90 -19.97 5.37
CA LYS A 39 7.65 -21.21 5.16
C LYS A 39 8.88 -20.93 4.27
N PRO A 40 9.98 -21.68 4.46
CA PRO A 40 11.21 -21.45 3.69
C PRO A 40 11.01 -21.47 2.17
N GLY A 41 10.26 -22.43 1.63
CA GLY A 41 10.02 -22.56 0.19
C GLY A 41 9.35 -21.33 -0.44
N PRO A 42 8.13 -20.96 0.00
CA PRO A 42 7.46 -19.74 -0.45
C PRO A 42 8.30 -18.46 -0.30
N GLN A 43 9.03 -18.31 0.81
CA GLN A 43 9.88 -17.13 1.03
C GLN A 43 11.09 -17.09 0.09
N ILE A 44 11.71 -18.23 -0.24
CA ILE A 44 12.78 -18.33 -1.23
C ILE A 44 12.27 -17.97 -2.62
N VAL A 45 11.08 -18.46 -3.00
CA VAL A 45 10.47 -18.12 -4.29
C VAL A 45 10.16 -16.62 -4.35
N ALA A 46 9.56 -16.07 -3.30
CA ALA A 46 9.27 -14.64 -3.21
C ALA A 46 10.54 -13.78 -3.33
N SER A 47 11.62 -14.15 -2.63
CA SER A 47 12.87 -13.38 -2.65
C SER A 47 13.58 -13.45 -4.00
N ILE A 48 13.65 -14.63 -4.65
CA ILE A 48 14.22 -14.77 -6.00
C ILE A 48 13.39 -13.97 -7.02
N PHE A 49 12.07 -14.04 -6.93
CA PHE A 49 11.20 -13.29 -7.84
C PHE A 49 11.36 -11.78 -7.64
N ASN A 50 11.35 -11.32 -6.38
CA ASN A 50 11.56 -9.91 -6.04
C ASN A 50 12.93 -9.40 -6.53
N ALA A 51 13.99 -10.19 -6.38
CA ALA A 51 15.33 -9.84 -6.84
C ALA A 51 15.45 -9.84 -8.38
N SER A 52 14.83 -10.81 -9.06
CA SER A 52 14.90 -10.93 -10.51
C SER A 52 14.04 -9.91 -11.25
N MET A 53 12.86 -9.60 -10.73
CA MET A 53 11.88 -8.72 -11.35
C MET A 53 11.86 -7.31 -10.75
N GLY A 54 12.62 -7.06 -9.68
CA GLY A 54 12.66 -5.76 -8.99
C GLY A 54 11.32 -5.35 -8.37
N THR A 55 10.36 -6.27 -8.22
CA THR A 55 8.99 -5.96 -7.80
C THR A 55 8.92 -5.40 -6.38
N GLN A 56 9.82 -5.83 -5.50
CA GLN A 56 9.90 -5.29 -4.14
C GLN A 56 10.41 -3.84 -4.14
N THR A 57 11.48 -3.55 -4.90
CA THR A 57 12.00 -2.19 -4.99
C THR A 57 10.97 -1.25 -5.61
N PHE A 58 10.33 -1.66 -6.69
CA PHE A 58 9.24 -0.90 -7.30
C PHE A 58 8.09 -0.69 -6.31
N GLY A 59 7.67 -1.74 -5.59
CA GLY A 59 6.63 -1.65 -4.58
C GLY A 59 6.97 -0.65 -3.49
N ILE A 60 8.18 -0.71 -2.94
CA ILE A 60 8.65 0.22 -1.89
C ILE A 60 8.66 1.66 -2.40
N THR A 61 9.17 1.91 -3.61
CA THR A 61 9.28 3.28 -4.13
C THR A 61 7.94 3.87 -4.57
N SER A 62 7.03 3.03 -5.05
CA SER A 62 5.68 3.45 -5.49
C SER A 62 4.62 3.39 -4.39
N GLY A 63 4.92 2.76 -3.26
CA GLY A 63 3.96 2.49 -2.19
C GLY A 63 2.84 1.51 -2.60
N THR A 64 3.18 0.51 -3.43
CA THR A 64 2.24 -0.47 -4.03
C THR A 64 2.55 -1.89 -3.62
N SER A 65 1.70 -2.84 -4.04
CA SER A 65 1.97 -4.28 -3.97
C SER A 65 2.14 -4.77 -2.53
N GLY A 66 1.39 -4.16 -1.62
CA GLY A 66 1.54 -4.35 -0.18
C GLY A 66 2.83 -3.78 0.42
N CYS A 67 3.69 -3.12 -0.37
CA CYS A 67 4.88 -2.44 0.14
C CYS A 67 4.53 -1.04 0.64
N THR A 68 3.87 -0.96 1.79
CA THR A 68 3.52 0.31 2.42
C THR A 68 4.32 0.53 3.69
N GLU A 69 4.70 1.78 3.99
CA GLU A 69 5.34 2.12 5.27
C GLU A 69 4.41 1.76 6.44
N GLU A 70 4.97 1.15 7.49
CA GLU A 70 4.23 0.94 8.73
C GLU A 70 4.05 2.28 9.46
N GLY A 71 2.81 2.73 9.54
CA GLY A 71 2.39 3.95 10.23
C GLY A 71 0.89 3.90 10.56
N LEU A 72 0.33 4.99 11.10
CA LEU A 72 -1.11 5.12 11.38
C LEU A 72 -2.00 4.86 10.14
N VAL A 73 -1.43 4.95 8.93
CA VAL A 73 -2.13 4.74 7.65
C VAL A 73 -1.45 3.64 6.82
N ALA A 74 -1.21 2.47 7.41
CA ALA A 74 -0.81 1.30 6.65
C ALA A 74 -2.03 0.77 5.85
N LEU A 75 -2.00 0.92 4.52
CA LEU A 75 -3.04 0.35 3.66
C LEU A 75 -2.76 -1.13 3.48
N SER A 76 -3.72 -1.96 3.88
CA SER A 76 -3.62 -3.40 3.68
C SER A 76 -3.71 -3.75 2.19
N VAL A 77 -3.21 -4.93 1.83
CA VAL A 77 -3.40 -5.47 0.49
C VAL A 77 -4.88 -5.60 0.15
N GLU A 78 -5.69 -5.98 1.14
CA GLU A 78 -7.13 -6.10 1.02
C GLU A 78 -7.75 -4.74 0.66
N THR A 79 -7.29 -3.66 1.29
CA THR A 79 -7.69 -2.29 0.98
C THR A 79 -7.29 -1.89 -0.44
N GLU A 80 -6.07 -2.21 -0.87
CA GLU A 80 -5.58 -1.93 -2.24
C GLU A 80 -6.43 -2.65 -3.30
N VAL A 81 -6.67 -3.95 -3.11
CA VAL A 81 -7.46 -4.77 -4.03
C VAL A 81 -8.91 -4.30 -4.06
N TYR A 82 -9.50 -4.00 -2.90
CA TYR A 82 -10.87 -3.51 -2.82
C TYR A 82 -11.03 -2.17 -3.53
N ALA A 83 -10.10 -1.24 -3.31
CA ALA A 83 -10.12 0.07 -3.98
C ALA A 83 -9.97 -0.05 -5.50
N ALA A 84 -9.12 -0.97 -5.97
CA ALA A 84 -8.98 -1.24 -7.40
C ALA A 84 -10.24 -1.85 -8.00
N ALA A 85 -10.85 -2.83 -7.32
CA ALA A 85 -12.04 -3.53 -7.80
C ALA A 85 -13.27 -2.62 -7.85
N ASN A 86 -13.42 -1.71 -6.88
CA ASN A 86 -14.60 -0.87 -6.70
C ASN A 86 -14.33 0.61 -7.04
N PHE A 87 -13.28 0.91 -7.80
CA PHE A 87 -12.79 2.28 -7.99
C PHE A 87 -13.86 3.27 -8.48
N LYS A 88 -14.65 2.88 -9.48
CA LYS A 88 -15.70 3.73 -10.05
C LYS A 88 -16.86 3.96 -9.08
N ASP A 89 -17.18 2.96 -8.27
CA ASP A 89 -18.21 3.07 -7.24
C ASP A 89 -17.74 3.98 -6.11
N LEU A 90 -16.50 3.78 -5.63
CA LEU A 90 -15.87 4.65 -4.64
C LEU A 90 -15.82 6.10 -5.11
N GLN A 91 -15.42 6.34 -6.36
CA GLN A 91 -15.39 7.69 -6.92
C GLN A 91 -16.78 8.35 -6.85
N ARG A 92 -17.85 7.62 -7.24
CA ARG A 92 -19.22 8.14 -7.21
C ARG A 92 -19.72 8.38 -5.78
N GLU A 93 -19.48 7.44 -4.88
CA GLU A 93 -19.96 7.50 -3.50
C GLU A 93 -19.21 8.53 -2.66
N ILE A 94 -17.92 8.78 -2.94
CA ILE A 94 -17.17 9.87 -2.31
C ILE A 94 -17.77 11.22 -2.71
N VAL A 95 -18.11 11.43 -3.98
CA VAL A 95 -18.81 12.66 -4.42
C VAL A 95 -20.17 12.78 -3.77
N ALA A 96 -20.91 11.68 -3.63
CA ALA A 96 -22.20 11.65 -2.97
C ALA A 96 -22.12 11.87 -1.45
N GLY A 97 -20.94 11.70 -0.85
CA GLY A 97 -20.71 11.79 0.60
C GLY A 97 -21.11 10.53 1.38
N GLY A 98 -21.29 9.40 0.70
CA GLY A 98 -21.72 8.14 1.32
C GLY A 98 -22.15 7.07 0.34
N GLY A 99 -22.16 5.81 0.79
CA GLY A 99 -22.65 4.66 0.05
C GLY A 99 -22.06 3.34 0.57
N GLU A 100 -22.46 2.22 -0.03
CA GLU A 100 -22.11 0.89 0.49
C GLU A 100 -20.64 0.56 0.28
N PHE A 101 -20.08 0.95 -0.87
CA PHE A 101 -18.69 0.68 -1.21
C PHE A 101 -17.76 1.54 -0.36
N LEU A 102 -18.13 2.79 -0.10
CA LEU A 102 -17.40 3.73 0.74
C LEU A 102 -17.44 3.31 2.22
N VAL A 103 -18.56 2.75 2.69
CA VAL A 103 -18.64 2.13 4.02
C VAL A 103 -17.71 0.93 4.11
N GLY A 104 -17.76 0.00 3.16
CA GLY A 104 -16.86 -1.15 3.15
C GLY A 104 -15.39 -0.76 3.04
N PHE A 105 -15.09 0.32 2.32
CA PHE A 105 -13.74 0.88 2.25
C PHE A 105 -13.26 1.44 3.59
N ALA A 106 -14.11 2.19 4.29
CA ALA A 106 -13.82 2.69 5.63
C ALA A 106 -13.60 1.56 6.65
N ASP A 107 -14.34 0.45 6.51
CA ASP A 107 -14.14 -0.75 7.33
C ASP A 107 -12.74 -1.35 7.12
N LEU A 108 -12.30 -1.45 5.87
CA LEU A 108 -10.95 -1.93 5.54
C LEU A 108 -9.85 -0.96 5.97
N LEU A 109 -10.16 0.32 6.13
CA LEU A 109 -9.26 1.33 6.72
C LEU A 109 -9.23 1.27 8.26
N GLY A 110 -10.07 0.43 8.89
CA GLY A 110 -10.17 0.34 10.34
C GLY A 110 -10.89 1.53 10.99
N VAL A 111 -11.65 2.31 10.22
CA VAL A 111 -12.34 3.50 10.71
C VAL A 111 -13.54 3.10 11.54
N ARG A 112 -13.59 3.58 12.79
CA ARG A 112 -14.72 3.36 13.70
C ARG A 112 -16.01 3.95 13.13
N ALA A 113 -17.14 3.31 13.39
CA ALA A 113 -18.44 3.70 12.85
C ALA A 113 -18.81 5.16 13.16
N GLU A 114 -18.45 5.65 14.35
CA GLU A 114 -18.72 7.01 14.82
C GLU A 114 -17.92 8.08 14.05
N LYS A 115 -16.79 7.68 13.45
CA LYS A 115 -15.88 8.55 12.69
C LYS A 115 -16.14 8.54 11.19
N ARG A 116 -16.94 7.59 10.69
CA ARG A 116 -17.26 7.48 9.26
C ARG A 116 -17.90 8.74 8.67
N PRO A 117 -18.88 9.42 9.32
CA PRO A 117 -19.44 10.65 8.76
C PRO A 117 -18.40 11.74 8.57
N GLU A 118 -17.50 11.90 9.54
CA GLU A 118 -16.39 12.86 9.48
C GLU A 118 -15.41 12.50 8.35
N LEU A 119 -15.05 11.22 8.23
CA LEU A 119 -14.22 10.73 7.14
C LEU A 119 -14.87 11.02 5.78
N PHE A 120 -16.15 10.67 5.59
CA PHE A 120 -16.83 10.82 4.31
C PHE A 120 -16.92 12.28 3.88
N GLN A 121 -17.18 13.17 4.84
CA GLN A 121 -17.14 14.60 4.60
C GLN A 121 -15.74 15.05 4.15
N VAL A 122 -14.68 14.63 4.84
CA VAL A 122 -13.29 14.95 4.45
C VAL A 122 -12.98 14.42 3.05
N LEU A 123 -13.35 13.19 2.73
CA LEU A 123 -13.10 12.61 1.40
C LEU A 123 -13.86 13.35 0.30
N GLN A 124 -15.10 13.77 0.58
CA GLN A 124 -15.90 14.57 -0.34
C GLN A 124 -15.27 15.96 -0.55
N GLU A 125 -14.87 16.65 0.52
CA GLU A 125 -14.20 17.95 0.48
C GLU A 125 -12.86 17.88 -0.27
N LYS A 126 -12.15 16.76 -0.14
CA LYS A 126 -10.84 16.50 -0.77
C LYS A 126 -10.94 15.77 -2.10
N TYR A 127 -12.14 15.67 -2.69
CA TYR A 127 -12.35 14.90 -3.91
C TYR A 127 -11.38 15.28 -5.04
N THR A 128 -11.13 16.57 -5.27
CA THR A 128 -10.20 17.03 -6.32
C THR A 128 -8.74 16.70 -6.03
N SER A 129 -8.37 16.49 -4.77
CA SER A 129 -7.05 16.01 -4.38
C SER A 129 -6.92 14.49 -4.54
N LEU A 130 -8.00 13.76 -4.30
CA LEU A 130 -8.07 12.31 -4.46
C LEU A 130 -8.18 11.88 -5.94
N PHE A 131 -8.80 12.71 -6.78
CA PHE A 131 -9.04 12.48 -8.20
C PHE A 131 -8.63 13.72 -9.02
N PRO A 132 -7.32 14.01 -9.13
CA PRO A 132 -6.82 15.23 -9.77
C PRO A 132 -7.12 15.33 -11.27
N SER A 133 -7.41 14.20 -11.92
CA SER A 133 -7.74 14.17 -13.35
C SER A 133 -8.80 13.11 -13.68
N ALA A 134 -9.35 13.18 -14.89
CA ALA A 134 -10.28 12.16 -15.40
C ALA A 134 -9.63 10.78 -15.57
N ASP A 135 -8.30 10.74 -15.70
CA ASP A 135 -7.50 9.53 -15.87
C ASP A 135 -6.95 9.00 -14.53
N SER A 136 -7.31 9.63 -13.41
CA SER A 136 -6.86 9.19 -12.09
C SER A 136 -7.31 7.77 -11.82
N GLY A 137 -6.36 6.95 -11.38
CA GLY A 137 -6.58 5.54 -11.04
C GLY A 137 -6.66 5.30 -9.53
N SER A 138 -7.06 4.08 -9.14
CA SER A 138 -7.16 3.68 -7.74
C SER A 138 -5.85 3.87 -6.97
N LEU A 139 -4.71 3.63 -7.61
CA LEU A 139 -3.41 3.79 -6.96
C LEU A 139 -3.10 5.27 -6.63
N GLU A 140 -3.35 6.18 -7.57
CA GLU A 140 -3.14 7.61 -7.36
C GLU A 140 -4.04 8.11 -6.22
N MET A 141 -5.31 7.69 -6.24
CA MET A 141 -6.29 7.97 -5.19
C MET A 141 -5.83 7.44 -3.82
N LEU A 142 -5.34 6.21 -3.72
CA LEU A 142 -4.85 5.63 -2.46
C LEU A 142 -3.61 6.36 -1.93
N ASN A 143 -2.70 6.78 -2.82
CA ASN A 143 -1.54 7.56 -2.43
C ASN A 143 -1.93 8.95 -1.90
N ALA A 144 -2.86 9.63 -2.57
CA ALA A 144 -3.41 10.91 -2.11
C ALA A 144 -4.15 10.75 -0.77
N LEU A 145 -4.98 9.71 -0.64
CA LEU A 145 -5.67 9.37 0.60
C LEU A 145 -4.71 9.17 1.76
N ARG A 146 -3.61 8.44 1.53
CA ARG A 146 -2.60 8.18 2.56
C ARG A 146 -2.01 9.50 3.09
N GLN A 147 -1.75 10.45 2.21
CA GLN A 147 -1.25 11.78 2.59
C GLN A 147 -2.27 12.59 3.39
N GLU A 148 -3.55 12.55 3.00
CA GLU A 148 -4.63 13.24 3.73
C GLU A 148 -4.85 12.63 5.13
N LEU A 149 -4.88 11.30 5.24
CA LEU A 149 -5.08 10.60 6.52
C LEU A 149 -3.86 10.73 7.45
N ALA A 150 -2.65 10.86 6.91
CA ALA A 150 -1.45 11.11 7.72
C ALA A 150 -1.53 12.45 8.47
N GLN A 151 -2.28 13.42 7.93
CA GLN A 151 -2.54 14.71 8.58
C GLN A 151 -3.71 14.66 9.58
N ARG A 152 -4.48 13.57 9.59
CA ARG A 152 -5.72 13.39 10.35
C ARG A 152 -5.76 12.05 11.10
N PRO A 153 -4.79 11.79 12.01
CA PRO A 153 -4.73 10.53 12.76
C PRO A 153 -5.96 10.31 13.65
N ASP A 154 -6.71 11.38 13.97
CA ASP A 154 -7.96 11.37 14.72
C ASP A 154 -9.12 10.63 14.02
N LEU A 155 -9.01 10.41 12.70
CA LEU A 155 -10.00 9.67 11.91
C LEU A 155 -9.79 8.15 11.95
N LEU A 156 -8.58 7.70 12.32
CA LEU A 156 -8.18 6.28 12.30
C LEU A 156 -7.97 5.68 13.71
N ALA A 157 -8.02 6.53 14.75
CA ALA A 157 -7.95 6.13 16.15
C ALA A 157 -9.31 5.78 16.73
#